data_AF-A0A371X235-F1
#
_entry.id   AF-A0A371X235-F1
#
_cell.length_a   1.000
_cell.length_b   1.000
_cell.length_c   1.000
_cell.angle_alpha   90.00
_cell.angle_beta   90.00
_cell.angle_gamma   90.00
#
_symmetry.space_group_name_H-M   'P 1'
#
loop_
_entity.id
_entity.type
_entity.pdbx_description
1 polymer ?
#
loop_
_entity_poly.entity_id
_entity_poly.type
_entity_poly.pdbx_seq_one_letter_code
_entity_poly.pdbx_strand_id
1 'polypeptide(L)'
;MFKNCRVVGCGRPARAATGDGLDTRLCRSHAEHNARHGSPYRGSYTAKELAPHRRRAEQWIADNIEDIWVKNALERIATLYTTAGPYEEAYRLRGKSPQERSKIAWARLRKAKIDPRMVLQARLAIELITICDPTAEKKAEFKVVQAAKLVHRMASGTHKRWGEGASAKELHAYPRSRGNVLRHIGYQLEAATELVVANCKLLSVDK
;
A
#
# COMPACT_ATOMS: atom_id res chain seq x y z
N MET A 1 23.28 11.98 22.77
CA MET A 1 22.16 11.22 23.37
C MET A 1 20.86 11.61 22.68
N PHE A 2 20.18 10.68 22.02
CA PHE A 2 18.90 10.96 21.33
C PHE A 2 17.77 11.02 22.35
N LYS A 3 17.56 12.20 22.96
CA LYS A 3 16.59 12.34 24.07
C LYS A 3 15.15 12.38 23.56
N ASN A 4 14.87 13.17 22.51
CA ASN A 4 13.49 13.48 22.11
C ASN A 4 13.14 13.01 20.69
N CYS A 5 11.85 12.84 20.46
CA CYS A 5 11.25 12.62 19.16
C CYS A 5 11.60 13.78 18.20
N ARG A 6 11.93 13.44 16.95
CA ARG A 6 12.31 14.40 15.90
C ARG A 6 11.11 14.99 15.14
N VAL A 7 9.89 14.61 15.51
CA VAL A 7 8.68 15.22 14.95
C VAL A 7 8.55 16.64 15.48
N VAL A 8 8.44 17.61 14.57
CA VAL A 8 8.32 19.03 14.93
C VAL A 8 7.13 19.23 15.87
N GLY A 9 7.36 19.92 16.99
CA GLY A 9 6.35 20.13 18.04
C GLY A 9 6.16 18.96 19.01
N CYS A 10 6.91 17.85 18.87
CA CYS A 10 6.82 16.72 19.79
C CYS A 10 7.92 16.75 20.87
N GLY A 11 7.53 16.98 22.13
CA GLY A 11 8.45 16.92 23.28
C GLY A 11 8.65 15.52 23.89
N ARG A 12 8.01 14.47 23.35
CA ARG A 12 8.09 13.12 23.93
C ARG A 12 9.47 12.49 23.70
N PRO A 13 9.95 11.63 24.61
CA PRO A 13 11.21 10.93 24.42
C PRO A 13 11.17 10.01 23.19
N ALA A 14 12.31 9.86 22.51
CA ALA A 14 12.46 8.84 21.47
C ALA A 14 12.40 7.44 22.10
N ARG A 15 11.99 6.40 21.35
CA ARG A 15 11.86 5.04 21.93
C ARG A 15 13.18 4.51 22.51
N ALA A 16 14.30 4.82 21.86
CA ALA A 16 15.64 4.49 22.36
C ALA A 16 15.95 5.13 23.72
N ALA A 17 15.29 6.25 24.07
CA ALA A 17 15.44 6.90 25.37
C ALA A 17 14.50 6.33 26.45
N THR A 18 13.50 5.51 26.10
CA THR A 18 12.55 4.93 27.07
C THR A 18 12.74 3.43 27.30
N GLY A 19 13.70 2.78 26.63
CA GLY A 19 13.84 1.33 26.63
C GLY A 19 12.78 0.58 25.81
N ASP A 20 11.79 1.29 25.24
CA ASP A 20 10.70 0.71 24.44
C ASP A 20 11.10 0.37 22.99
N GLY A 21 12.40 0.28 22.68
CA GLY A 21 12.94 -0.14 21.39
C GLY A 21 14.13 0.69 20.91
N LEU A 22 14.60 0.39 19.71
CA LEU A 22 15.86 0.94 19.15
C LEU A 22 15.66 2.22 18.31
N ASP A 23 14.44 2.75 18.21
CA ASP A 23 14.17 3.93 17.39
C ASP A 23 14.70 5.20 18.06
N THR A 24 15.74 5.77 17.47
CA THR A 24 16.41 7.00 17.92
C THR A 24 15.77 8.28 17.40
N ARG A 25 14.72 8.17 16.56
CA ARG A 25 14.11 9.29 15.83
C ARG A 25 12.70 9.58 16.30
N LEU A 26 11.90 8.56 16.59
CA LEU A 26 10.48 8.72 16.88
C LEU A 26 10.14 8.23 18.29
N CYS A 27 9.19 8.92 18.94
CA CYS A 27 8.51 8.36 20.11
C CYS A 27 7.59 7.21 19.68
N ARG A 28 7.11 6.39 20.64
CA ARG A 28 6.24 5.24 20.35
C ARG A 28 5.04 5.58 19.46
N SER A 29 4.31 6.65 19.80
CA SER A 29 3.12 7.09 19.05
C SER A 29 3.46 7.46 17.60
N HIS A 30 4.52 8.24 17.36
CA HIS A 30 4.92 8.61 15.99
C HIS A 30 5.54 7.44 15.22
N ALA A 31 6.23 6.51 15.89
CA ALA A 31 6.72 5.29 15.27
C ALA A 31 5.56 4.40 14.81
N GLU A 32 4.52 4.23 15.65
CA GLU A 32 3.31 3.49 15.29
C GLU A 32 2.52 4.18 14.17
N HIS A 33 2.41 5.52 14.21
CA HIS A 33 1.79 6.32 13.16
C HIS A 33 2.55 6.16 11.83
N ASN A 34 3.87 6.29 11.84
CA ASN A 34 4.71 6.09 10.66
C ASN A 34 4.66 4.64 10.13
N ALA A 35 4.62 3.66 11.04
CA ALA A 35 4.46 2.26 10.65
C ALA A 35 3.11 2.02 9.95
N ARG A 36 2.05 2.73 10.37
CA ARG A 36 0.71 2.63 9.79
C ARG A 36 0.58 3.44 8.50
N HIS A 37 1.13 4.65 8.41
CA HIS A 37 0.81 5.60 7.35
C HIS A 37 1.99 5.91 6.40
N GLY A 38 3.22 5.55 6.74
CA GLY A 38 4.40 5.92 5.95
C GLY A 38 4.81 7.38 6.10
N SER A 39 4.17 8.13 7.00
CA SER A 39 4.61 9.44 7.46
C SER A 39 4.36 9.53 8.97
N PRO A 40 5.24 10.17 9.74
CA PRO A 40 4.96 10.49 11.14
C PRO A 40 4.00 11.69 11.30
N TYR A 41 3.67 12.40 10.22
CA TYR A 41 2.80 13.56 10.22
C TYR A 41 1.43 13.26 9.62
N ARG A 42 1.40 12.83 8.34
CA ARG A 42 0.16 12.70 7.58
C ARG A 42 -0.49 11.33 7.77
N GLY A 43 -1.80 11.34 8.01
CA GLY A 43 -2.64 10.13 7.99
C GLY A 43 -2.76 9.53 6.59
N SER A 44 -3.44 8.39 6.49
CA SER A 44 -3.73 7.81 5.17
C SER A 44 -4.85 8.55 4.47
N TYR A 45 -4.77 8.65 3.15
CA TYR A 45 -5.84 9.22 2.36
C TYR A 45 -7.15 8.44 2.57
N THR A 46 -8.24 9.19 2.72
CA THR A 46 -9.60 8.68 2.79
C THR A 46 -10.10 8.26 1.41
N ALA A 47 -11.19 7.49 1.38
CA ALA A 47 -11.84 7.12 0.13
C ALA A 47 -12.37 8.36 -0.62
N LYS A 48 -12.87 9.37 0.12
CA LYS A 48 -13.40 10.62 -0.45
C LYS A 48 -12.31 11.41 -1.16
N GLU A 49 -11.14 11.55 -0.52
CA GLU A 49 -9.97 12.20 -1.12
C GLU A 49 -9.53 11.49 -2.41
N LEU A 50 -9.49 10.15 -2.42
CA LEU A 50 -8.96 9.38 -3.55
C LEU A 50 -9.96 9.19 -4.70
N ALA A 51 -11.26 9.23 -4.45
CA ALA A 51 -12.29 8.94 -5.45
C ALA A 51 -12.16 9.72 -6.77
N PRO A 52 -11.93 11.05 -6.80
CA PRO A 52 -11.75 11.77 -8.06
C PRO A 52 -10.48 11.32 -8.81
N HIS A 53 -9.37 11.12 -8.11
CA HIS A 53 -8.09 10.72 -8.71
C HIS A 53 -8.12 9.29 -9.25
N ARG A 54 -8.84 8.38 -8.57
CA ARG A 54 -9.05 7.00 -9.06
C ARG A 54 -9.85 6.97 -10.36
N ARG A 55 -10.94 7.73 -10.45
CA ARG A 55 -11.75 7.84 -11.67
C ARG A 55 -10.93 8.40 -12.83
N ARG A 56 -10.15 9.46 -12.59
CA ARG A 56 -9.26 10.04 -13.59
C ARG A 56 -8.17 9.08 -14.05
N ALA A 57 -7.54 8.34 -13.11
CA ALA A 57 -6.54 7.33 -13.44
C ALA A 57 -7.12 6.18 -14.27
N GLU A 58 -8.32 5.71 -13.94
CA GLU A 58 -9.01 4.64 -14.66
C GLU A 58 -9.35 5.03 -16.09
N GLN A 59 -9.94 6.22 -16.28
CA GLN A 59 -10.23 6.74 -17.61
C GLN A 59 -8.94 6.84 -18.45
N TRP A 60 -7.88 7.40 -17.88
CA TRP A 60 -6.61 7.54 -18.58
C TRP A 60 -5.98 6.18 -18.95
N ILE A 61 -6.02 5.18 -18.05
CA ILE A 61 -5.54 3.83 -18.36
C ILE A 61 -6.34 3.21 -19.52
N ALA A 62 -7.66 3.39 -19.53
CA ALA A 62 -8.51 2.88 -20.60
C ALA A 62 -8.18 3.53 -21.96
N ASP A 63 -8.01 4.85 -21.97
CA ASP A 63 -7.69 5.62 -23.18
C ASP A 63 -6.27 5.36 -23.70
N ASN A 64 -5.36 4.90 -22.84
CA ASN A 64 -3.95 4.68 -23.15
C ASN A 64 -3.53 3.21 -23.02
N ILE A 65 -4.47 2.28 -23.18
CA ILE A 65 -4.18 0.84 -23.00
C ILE A 65 -3.12 0.32 -24.00
N GLU A 66 -3.01 0.98 -25.15
CA GLU A 66 -2.05 0.63 -26.19
C GLU A 66 -0.66 1.25 -25.98
N ASP A 67 -0.52 2.20 -25.05
CA ASP A 67 0.75 2.85 -24.71
C ASP A 67 1.77 1.85 -24.15
N ILE A 68 3.02 1.98 -24.60
CA ILE A 68 4.11 1.05 -24.26
C ILE A 68 4.37 1.00 -22.75
N TRP A 69 4.27 2.13 -22.06
CA TRP A 69 4.54 2.19 -20.63
C TRP A 69 3.38 1.61 -19.82
N VAL A 70 2.14 1.81 -20.26
CA VAL A 70 0.96 1.17 -19.67
C VAL A 70 1.05 -0.35 -19.83
N LYS A 71 1.32 -0.85 -21.04
CA LYS A 71 1.52 -2.28 -21.30
C LYS A 71 2.61 -2.87 -20.43
N ASN A 72 3.78 -2.24 -20.39
CA ASN A 72 4.90 -2.68 -19.55
C ASN A 72 4.51 -2.77 -18.07
N ALA A 73 3.82 -1.76 -17.53
CA ALA A 73 3.40 -1.76 -16.14
C ALA A 73 2.40 -2.89 -15.85
N LEU A 74 1.42 -3.11 -16.74
CA LEU A 74 0.45 -4.20 -16.60
C LEU A 74 1.11 -5.57 -16.65
N GLU A 75 2.07 -5.78 -17.56
CA GLU A 75 2.86 -7.00 -17.64
C GLU A 75 3.69 -7.23 -16.37
N ARG A 76 4.40 -6.21 -15.87
CA ARG A 76 5.19 -6.31 -14.63
C ARG A 76 4.31 -6.61 -13.42
N ILE A 77 3.12 -6.02 -13.33
CA ILE A 77 2.12 -6.35 -12.28
C ILE A 77 1.64 -7.79 -12.43
N ALA A 78 1.35 -8.25 -13.66
CA ALA A 78 0.98 -9.63 -13.91
C ALA A 78 2.12 -10.60 -13.50
N THR A 79 3.39 -10.24 -13.72
CA THR A 79 4.55 -11.01 -13.23
C THR A 79 4.58 -11.09 -11.70
N LEU A 80 4.25 -10.01 -10.98
CA LEU A 80 4.13 -10.06 -9.52
C LEU A 80 3.07 -11.08 -9.08
N TYR A 81 1.97 -11.20 -9.82
CA TYR A 81 0.95 -12.21 -9.55
C TYR A 81 1.46 -13.61 -9.81
N THR A 82 2.08 -13.88 -10.97
CA THR A 82 2.50 -15.24 -11.35
C THR A 82 3.61 -15.75 -10.44
N THR A 83 4.54 -14.89 -10.04
CA THR A 83 5.71 -15.23 -9.20
C THR A 83 5.44 -15.20 -7.69
N ALA A 84 4.22 -14.86 -7.27
CA ALA A 84 3.83 -14.71 -5.86
C ALA A 84 3.88 -16.01 -5.02
N GLY A 85 4.09 -17.17 -5.65
CA GLY A 85 4.02 -18.48 -4.99
C GLY A 85 2.58 -18.91 -4.69
N PRO A 86 2.36 -19.84 -3.73
CA PRO A 86 1.05 -20.39 -3.43
C PRO A 86 0.13 -19.37 -2.74
N TYR A 87 -1.18 -19.55 -2.94
CA TYR A 87 -2.20 -18.82 -2.18
C TYR A 87 -2.27 -19.34 -0.73
N GLU A 88 -2.39 -18.41 0.22
CA GLU A 88 -2.66 -18.74 1.62
C GLU A 88 -3.72 -17.81 2.22
N GLU A 89 -4.52 -18.38 3.13
CA GLU A 89 -5.55 -17.67 3.88
C GLU A 89 -4.96 -16.66 4.88
N ALA A 90 -5.70 -15.59 5.18
CA ALA A 90 -5.26 -14.54 6.09
C ALA A 90 -4.88 -15.06 7.50
N TYR A 91 -5.57 -16.08 8.00
CA TYR A 91 -5.30 -16.65 9.32
C TYR A 91 -4.03 -17.52 9.37
N ARG A 92 -3.47 -17.91 8.21
CA ARG A 92 -2.22 -18.69 8.09
C ARG A 92 -0.96 -17.82 8.02
N LEU A 93 -1.11 -16.50 8.08
CA LEU A 93 0.02 -15.57 7.94
C LEU A 93 0.87 -15.40 9.20
N ARG A 94 0.44 -15.98 10.34
CA ARG A 94 1.18 -15.89 11.61
C ARG A 94 2.51 -16.62 11.49
N GLY A 95 3.58 -16.03 12.00
CA GLY A 95 4.93 -16.60 11.96
C GLY A 95 5.72 -16.33 10.68
N LYS A 96 5.07 -15.85 9.61
CA LYS A 96 5.74 -15.52 8.35
C LYS A 96 6.43 -14.16 8.41
N SER A 97 7.57 -14.06 7.73
CA SER A 97 8.31 -12.81 7.55
C SER A 97 7.49 -11.77 6.77
N PRO A 98 7.80 -10.47 6.90
CA PRO A 98 7.11 -9.44 6.13
C PRO A 98 7.17 -9.62 4.61
N GLN A 99 8.28 -10.15 4.10
CA GLN A 99 8.48 -10.42 2.68
C GLN A 99 7.63 -11.60 2.18
N GLU A 100 7.57 -12.70 2.93
CA GLU A 100 6.68 -13.81 2.58
C GLU A 100 5.21 -13.37 2.59
N ARG A 101 4.83 -12.56 3.57
CA ARG A 101 3.48 -12.00 3.66
C ARG A 101 3.16 -11.06 2.48
N SER A 102 4.14 -10.34 1.93
CA SER A 102 3.91 -9.54 0.73
C SER A 102 3.72 -10.41 -0.51
N LYS A 103 4.51 -11.49 -0.67
CA LYS A 103 4.29 -12.49 -1.74
C LYS A 103 2.90 -13.09 -1.65
N ILE A 104 2.47 -13.52 -0.47
CA ILE A 104 1.12 -14.05 -0.28
C ILE A 104 0.05 -13.01 -0.61
N ALA A 105 0.25 -11.73 -0.28
CA ALA A 105 -0.71 -10.68 -0.67
C ALA A 105 -0.92 -10.62 -2.19
N TRP A 106 0.14 -10.73 -2.99
CA TRP A 106 0.04 -10.83 -4.45
C TRP A 106 -0.66 -12.12 -4.91
N ALA A 107 -0.38 -13.26 -4.27
CA ALA A 107 -1.06 -14.52 -4.57
C ALA A 107 -2.57 -14.46 -4.29
N ARG A 108 -2.96 -13.67 -3.27
CA ARG A 108 -4.37 -13.41 -2.94
C ARG A 108 -5.06 -12.53 -3.96
N LEU A 109 -4.39 -11.48 -4.46
CA LEU A 109 -4.90 -10.67 -5.58
C LEU A 109 -5.13 -11.53 -6.82
N ARG A 110 -4.17 -12.42 -7.15
CA ARG A 110 -4.30 -13.40 -8.23
C ARG A 110 -5.50 -14.33 -8.02
N LYS A 111 -5.66 -14.91 -6.82
CA LYS A 111 -6.78 -15.81 -6.49
C LYS A 111 -8.13 -15.10 -6.59
N ALA A 112 -8.18 -13.84 -6.18
CA ALA A 112 -9.36 -12.98 -6.29
C ALA A 112 -9.58 -12.42 -7.72
N LYS A 113 -8.73 -12.77 -8.69
CA LYS A 113 -8.80 -12.32 -10.08
C LYS A 113 -8.85 -10.79 -10.21
N ILE A 114 -8.11 -10.09 -9.36
CA ILE A 114 -8.03 -8.62 -9.43
C ILE A 114 -7.30 -8.22 -10.70
N ASP A 115 -7.96 -7.44 -11.55
CA ASP A 115 -7.38 -6.92 -12.78
C ASP A 115 -6.12 -6.07 -12.48
N PRO A 116 -4.95 -6.34 -13.11
CA PRO A 116 -3.76 -5.50 -13.01
C PRO A 116 -4.01 -4.01 -13.23
N ARG A 117 -5.02 -3.64 -14.04
CA ARG A 117 -5.43 -2.25 -14.27
C ARG A 117 -5.88 -1.56 -12.98
N MET A 118 -6.55 -2.27 -12.08
CA MET A 118 -6.96 -1.72 -10.78
C MET A 118 -5.74 -1.44 -9.88
N VAL A 119 -4.70 -2.26 -9.98
CA VAL A 119 -3.44 -2.08 -9.23
C VAL A 119 -2.66 -0.88 -9.78
N LEU A 120 -2.58 -0.74 -11.11
CA LEU A 120 -1.99 0.44 -11.75
C LEU A 120 -2.78 1.71 -11.42
N GLN A 121 -4.12 1.66 -11.47
CA GLN A 121 -5.02 2.75 -11.08
C GLN A 121 -4.70 3.21 -9.64
N ALA A 122 -4.49 2.28 -8.72
CA ALA A 122 -4.16 2.60 -7.34
C ALA A 122 -2.83 3.37 -7.22
N ARG A 123 -1.79 3.01 -7.99
CA ARG A 123 -0.53 3.78 -8.01
C ARG A 123 -0.75 5.18 -8.60
N LEU A 124 -1.35 5.28 -9.78
CA LEU A 124 -1.54 6.56 -10.47
C LEU A 124 -2.43 7.53 -9.68
N ALA A 125 -3.44 7.01 -8.99
CA ALA A 125 -4.29 7.84 -8.11
C ALA A 125 -3.50 8.48 -6.96
N ILE A 126 -2.50 7.79 -6.41
CA ILE A 126 -1.61 8.33 -5.36
C ILE A 126 -0.67 9.40 -5.92
N GLU A 127 -0.13 9.21 -7.11
CA GLU A 127 0.68 10.24 -7.76
C GLU A 127 -0.16 11.48 -8.07
N LEU A 128 -1.36 11.29 -8.62
CA LEU A 128 -2.29 12.38 -8.93
C LEU A 128 -2.66 13.21 -7.72
N ILE A 129 -3.12 12.59 -6.64
CA ILE A 129 -3.50 13.36 -5.43
C ILE A 129 -2.28 14.12 -4.86
N THR A 130 -1.09 13.54 -4.96
CA THR A 130 0.13 14.18 -4.45
C THR A 130 0.54 15.41 -5.28
N ILE A 131 0.24 15.39 -6.58
CA ILE A 131 0.53 16.51 -7.47
C ILE A 131 -0.56 17.58 -7.38
N CYS A 132 -1.83 17.19 -7.23
CA CYS A 132 -2.96 18.12 -7.16
C CYS A 132 -3.11 18.82 -5.80
N ASP A 133 -2.57 18.25 -4.71
CA ASP A 133 -2.60 18.85 -3.37
C ASP A 133 -1.26 19.50 -3.03
N PRO A 134 -1.15 20.85 -2.99
CA PRO A 134 0.08 21.54 -2.61
C PRO A 134 0.59 21.17 -1.20
N THR A 135 -0.30 20.72 -0.33
CA THR A 135 -0.02 20.30 1.05
C THR A 135 0.25 18.80 1.16
N ALA A 136 0.31 18.08 0.04
CA ALA A 136 0.60 16.65 0.00
C ALA A 136 1.93 16.30 0.68
N GLU A 137 1.95 15.17 1.39
CA GLU A 137 3.20 14.59 1.85
C GLU A 137 3.93 13.97 0.65
N LYS A 138 5.05 14.60 0.25
CA LYS A 138 5.79 14.25 -0.97
C LYS A 138 6.82 13.15 -0.78
N LYS A 139 7.07 12.70 0.47
CA LYS A 139 8.05 11.64 0.75
C LYS A 139 7.67 10.34 0.03
N ALA A 140 8.66 9.71 -0.59
CA ALA A 140 8.51 8.45 -1.30
C ALA A 140 7.89 7.36 -0.40
N GLU A 141 8.35 7.23 0.84
CA GLU A 141 7.82 6.23 1.79
C GLU A 141 6.31 6.38 2.02
N PHE A 142 5.80 7.61 2.10
CA PHE A 142 4.38 7.85 2.26
C PHE A 142 3.61 7.36 1.02
N LYS A 143 4.03 7.75 -0.18
CA LYS A 143 3.40 7.32 -1.45
C LYS A 143 3.39 5.80 -1.59
N VAL A 144 4.52 5.16 -1.33
CA VAL A 144 4.70 3.69 -1.32
C VAL A 144 3.70 3.01 -0.39
N VAL A 145 3.60 3.49 0.85
CA VAL A 145 2.66 2.92 1.84
C VAL A 145 1.21 3.16 1.45
N GLN A 146 0.84 4.35 0.95
CA GLN A 146 -0.54 4.62 0.54
C GLN A 146 -0.97 3.76 -0.65
N ALA A 147 -0.11 3.60 -1.67
CA ALA A 147 -0.39 2.74 -2.81
C ALA A 147 -0.53 1.27 -2.37
N ALA A 148 0.40 0.79 -1.53
CA ALA A 148 0.33 -0.56 -0.96
C ALA A 148 -0.95 -0.81 -0.15
N LYS A 149 -1.47 0.19 0.57
CA LYS A 149 -2.74 0.05 1.31
C LYS A 149 -3.94 -0.12 0.39
N LEU A 150 -3.98 0.59 -0.73
CA LEU A 150 -5.06 0.45 -1.71
C LEU A 150 -5.04 -0.96 -2.28
N VAL A 151 -3.88 -1.41 -2.74
CA VAL A 151 -3.67 -2.73 -3.32
C VAL A 151 -3.96 -3.84 -2.30
N HIS A 152 -3.40 -3.76 -1.10
CA HIS A 152 -3.63 -4.76 -0.05
C HIS A 152 -5.12 -4.91 0.28
N ARG A 153 -5.89 -3.82 0.32
CA ARG A 153 -7.34 -3.87 0.64
C ARG A 153 -8.16 -4.64 -0.38
N MET A 154 -7.75 -4.69 -1.66
CA MET A 154 -8.50 -5.35 -2.74
C MET A 154 -8.75 -6.84 -2.50
N ALA A 155 -7.84 -7.54 -1.81
CA ALA A 155 -7.98 -8.97 -1.51
C ALA A 155 -7.51 -9.34 -0.08
N SER A 156 -7.69 -8.44 0.88
CA SER A 156 -7.16 -8.64 2.24
C SER A 156 -7.96 -9.60 3.12
N GLY A 157 -9.26 -9.81 2.90
CA GLY A 157 -10.11 -10.61 3.79
C GLY A 157 -10.12 -12.11 3.49
N THR A 158 -10.27 -12.93 4.53
CA THR A 158 -10.68 -14.33 4.43
C THR A 158 -12.00 -14.49 5.17
N HIS A 159 -12.98 -15.10 4.51
CA HIS A 159 -14.26 -15.48 5.07
C HIS A 159 -14.42 -17.00 4.90
N LYS A 160 -14.58 -17.74 5.99
CA LYS A 160 -14.89 -19.18 5.94
C LYS A 160 -16.11 -19.47 6.78
N ARG A 161 -17.01 -20.29 6.25
CA ARG A 161 -18.21 -20.79 6.93
C ARG A 161 -18.18 -22.32 6.92
N TRP A 162 -18.47 -22.93 8.05
CA TRP A 162 -18.61 -24.39 8.19
C TRP A 162 -20.01 -24.72 8.72
N GLY A 163 -20.71 -25.64 8.05
CA GLY A 163 -22.07 -26.06 8.40
C GLY A 163 -23.18 -25.22 7.74
N GLU A 164 -24.42 -25.67 7.90
CA GLU A 164 -25.63 -25.06 7.35
C GLU A 164 -26.57 -24.57 8.46
N GLY A 165 -27.41 -23.58 8.18
CA GLY A 165 -28.38 -23.06 9.14
C GLY A 165 -27.75 -22.27 10.30
N ALA A 166 -28.47 -22.21 11.43
CA ALA A 166 -28.15 -21.39 12.61
C ALA A 166 -26.93 -21.88 13.40
N SER A 167 -26.45 -23.10 13.15
CA SER A 167 -25.26 -23.69 13.80
C SER A 167 -23.96 -23.46 13.02
N ALA A 168 -24.03 -22.75 11.89
CA ALA A 168 -22.85 -22.49 11.07
C ALA A 168 -21.81 -21.64 11.81
N LYS A 169 -20.55 -22.08 11.78
CA LYS A 169 -19.42 -21.34 12.35
C LYS A 169 -18.77 -20.49 11.27
N GLU A 170 -18.53 -19.23 11.57
CA GLU A 170 -17.88 -18.28 10.65
C GLU A 170 -16.52 -17.81 11.17
N LEU A 171 -15.54 -17.69 10.28
CA LEU A 171 -14.22 -17.13 10.55
C LEU A 171 -13.98 -15.96 9.61
N HIS A 172 -13.77 -14.79 10.20
CA HIS A 172 -13.32 -13.57 9.52
C HIS A 172 -11.88 -13.26 9.92
N ALA A 173 -10.97 -13.25 8.95
CA ALA A 173 -9.57 -12.93 9.20
C ALA A 173 -9.08 -11.84 8.24
N TYR A 174 -8.51 -10.77 8.80
CA TYR A 174 -7.94 -9.65 8.05
C TYR A 174 -6.49 -9.40 8.49
N PRO A 175 -5.50 -9.47 7.59
CA PRO A 175 -4.14 -9.10 7.90
C PRO A 175 -4.07 -7.62 8.25
N ARG A 176 -3.24 -7.29 9.25
CA ARG A 176 -3.01 -5.90 9.64
C ARG A 176 -2.36 -5.13 8.50
N SER A 177 -3.01 -4.05 8.05
CA SER A 177 -2.49 -3.12 7.03
C SER A 177 -1.54 -2.09 7.65
N ARG A 178 -0.33 -2.55 8.07
CA ARG A 178 0.74 -1.70 8.62
C ARG A 178 2.11 -2.37 8.53
N GLY A 179 3.17 -1.59 8.72
CA GLY A 179 4.55 -2.07 8.91
C GLY A 179 5.25 -2.49 7.62
N ASN A 180 6.24 -3.38 7.75
CA ASN A 180 7.14 -3.76 6.64
C ASN A 180 6.43 -4.51 5.50
N VAL A 181 5.33 -5.20 5.77
CA VAL A 181 4.55 -5.87 4.71
C VAL A 181 4.08 -4.87 3.65
N LEU A 182 3.55 -3.71 4.08
CA LEU A 182 3.12 -2.67 3.14
C LEU A 182 4.30 -2.05 2.41
N ARG A 183 5.48 -1.92 3.04
CA ARG A 183 6.68 -1.41 2.39
C ARG A 183 7.14 -2.36 1.28
N HIS A 184 7.18 -3.67 1.54
CA HIS A 184 7.50 -4.65 0.49
C HIS A 184 6.50 -4.62 -0.68
N ILE A 185 5.19 -4.63 -0.40
CA ILE A 185 4.16 -4.52 -1.46
C ILE A 185 4.36 -3.22 -2.25
N GLY A 186 4.55 -2.10 -1.55
CA GLY A 186 4.67 -0.79 -2.17
C GLY A 186 5.94 -0.64 -3.02
N TYR A 187 7.09 -1.14 -2.56
CA TYR A 187 8.33 -1.10 -3.35
C TYR A 187 8.27 -2.04 -4.56
N GLN A 188 7.64 -3.21 -4.44
CA GLN A 188 7.39 -4.09 -5.58
C GLN A 188 6.48 -3.41 -6.62
N LEU A 189 5.42 -2.74 -6.16
CA LEU A 189 4.53 -1.97 -7.02
C LEU A 189 5.23 -0.78 -7.65
N GLU A 190 6.04 -0.03 -6.89
CA GLU A 190 6.83 1.08 -7.38
C GLU A 190 7.75 0.64 -8.51
N ALA A 191 8.56 -0.41 -8.29
CA ALA A 191 9.40 -0.97 -9.34
C ALA A 191 8.56 -1.33 -10.57
N ALA A 192 7.43 -2.03 -10.41
CA ALA A 192 6.57 -2.40 -11.54
C ALA A 192 5.96 -1.21 -12.30
N THR A 193 5.88 -0.02 -11.70
CA THR A 193 5.17 1.15 -12.24
C THR A 193 6.04 2.38 -12.45
N GLU A 194 7.33 2.33 -12.10
CA GLU A 194 8.25 3.48 -12.16
C GLU A 194 8.34 4.09 -13.57
N LEU A 195 8.36 3.25 -14.61
CA LEU A 195 8.49 3.70 -16.00
C LEU A 195 7.23 4.42 -16.49
N VAL A 196 6.04 3.88 -16.18
CA VAL A 196 4.80 4.57 -16.52
C VAL A 196 4.66 5.85 -15.70
N VAL A 197 4.97 5.86 -14.41
CA VAL A 197 4.91 7.09 -13.58
C VAL A 197 5.84 8.18 -14.14
N ALA A 198 7.05 7.82 -14.58
CA ALA A 198 7.99 8.78 -15.15
C ALA A 198 7.56 9.36 -16.51
N ASN A 199 6.78 8.62 -17.30
CA ASN A 199 6.39 8.99 -18.66
C ASN A 199 4.88 9.29 -18.80
N CYS A 200 4.13 9.30 -17.69
CA CYS A 200 2.67 9.43 -17.71
C CYS A 200 2.27 10.89 -17.96
N LYS A 201 1.72 11.16 -19.14
CA LYS A 201 1.16 12.49 -19.49
C LYS A 201 0.06 12.94 -18.53
N LEU A 202 -0.64 12.03 -17.86
CA LEU A 202 -1.63 12.36 -16.85
C LEU A 202 -1.04 13.10 -15.63
N LEU A 203 0.23 12.83 -15.34
CA LEU A 203 0.98 13.40 -14.22
C LEU A 203 1.77 14.65 -14.62
N SER A 204 1.88 14.92 -15.92
CA SER A 204 2.37 16.19 -16.43
C SER A 204 1.29 17.25 -16.20
N VAL A 205 1.44 18.02 -15.12
CA VAL A 205 0.74 19.31 -15.02
C VAL A 205 1.47 20.24 -15.99
N ASP A 206 0.73 20.89 -16.90
CA ASP A 206 1.26 22.04 -17.64
C ASP A 206 1.83 23.01 -16.59
N LYS A 207 3.17 23.09 -16.55
CA LYS A 207 3.87 24.00 -15.66
C LYS A 207 3.65 25.43 -16.08
#